data_AF-A0A2M8EP39-F1
#
_entry.id   AF-A0A2M8EP39-F1
#
_cell.length_a   1.000
_cell.length_b   1.000
_cell.length_c   1.000
_cell.angle_alpha   90.00
_cell.angle_beta   90.00
_cell.angle_gamma   90.00
#
_symmetry.space_group_name_H-M   'P 1'
#
loop_
_entity.id
_entity.type
_entity.pdbx_description
1 polymer ?
#
loop_
_entity_poly.entity_id
_entity_poly.type
_entity_poly.pdbx_seq_one_letter_code
_entity_poly.pdbx_strand_id
1 'polypeptide(L)' 'MFIDRFWYLATVIDVHTREIIGWHIANHHTTSLIIDAFQDATR' A
#
# COMPACT_ATOMS: atom_id res chain seq x y z
N MET A 1 19.04 -14.31 7.73
CA MET A 1 18.42 -13.80 6.49
C MET A 1 16.96 -13.50 6.84
N PHE A 2 16.54 -12.23 6.82
CA PHE A 2 15.22 -11.77 7.31
C PHE A 2 14.17 -11.66 6.20
N ILE A 3 14.33 -12.44 5.13
CA ILE A 3 13.39 -12.48 4.01
C ILE A 3 12.14 -13.19 4.56
N ASP A 4 10.97 -12.54 4.49
CA ASP A 4 9.65 -12.97 5.02
C ASP A 4 9.34 -12.74 6.52
N ARG A 5 10.12 -11.94 7.25
CA ARG A 5 9.74 -11.57 8.63
C ARG A 5 8.70 -10.45 8.70
N PHE A 6 8.60 -9.63 7.65
CA PHE A 6 7.84 -8.38 7.70
C PHE A 6 6.85 -8.28 6.55
N TRP A 7 5.64 -7.83 6.89
CA TRP A 7 4.62 -7.43 5.95
C TRP A 7 4.69 -5.92 5.75
N TYR A 8 4.60 -5.49 4.51
CA TYR A 8 4.54 -4.10 4.12
C TYR A 8 3.12 -3.77 3.70
N LEU A 9 2.56 -2.73 4.31
CA LEU A 9 1.25 -2.17 3.98
C LEU A 9 1.49 -0.80 3.32
N ALA A 10 0.94 -0.62 2.13
CA ALA A 10 0.84 0.67 1.47
C ALA A 10 -0.61 1.15 1.55
N THR A 11 -0.80 2.42 1.93
CA THR A 11 -2.11 3.08 1.97
C THR A 11 -2.05 4.39 1.22
N VAL A 12 -3.16 4.74 0.57
CA VAL A 12 -3.41 6.07 0.00
C VAL A 12 -4.50 6.72 0.83
N ILE A 13 -4.21 7.92 1.34
CA ILE A 13 -5.11 8.66 2.23
C ILE A 13 -5.56 9.95 1.55
N ASP A 14 -6.85 10.25 1.60
CA ASP A 14 -7.34 11.59 1.32
C ASP A 14 -7.04 12.50 2.51
N VAL A 15 -6.24 13.54 2.29
CA VAL A 15 -5.79 14.47 3.34
C VAL A 15 -6.93 15.32 3.90
N HIS A 16 -8.01 15.56 3.13
CA HIS A 16 -9.14 16.36 3.58
C HIS A 16 -10.06 15.58 4.53
N THR A 17 -10.51 14.40 4.09
CA THR A 17 -11.46 13.54 4.84
C THR A 17 -10.78 12.64 5.87
N ARG A 18 -9.48 12.35 5.68
CA ARG A 18 -8.68 11.36 6.42
C ARG A 18 -9.08 9.91 6.16
N GLU A 19 -9.84 9.66 5.10
CA GLU A 19 -10.22 8.29 4.70
C GLU A 19 -9.09 7.59 3.94
N ILE A 20 -8.94 6.29 4.17
CA ILE A 20 -8.09 5.43 3.36
C ILE A 20 -8.87 5.09 2.10
N ILE A 21 -8.42 5.61 0.97
CA ILE A 21 -9.10 5.44 -0.31
C ILE A 21 -8.53 4.29 -1.15
N GLY A 22 -7.36 3.76 -0.79
CA GLY A 22 -6.81 2.55 -1.41
C GLY A 22 -5.68 1.95 -0.60
N TRP A 23 -5.46 0.64 -0.74
CA TRP A 23 -4.44 -0.06 0.04
C TRP A 23 -3.97 -1.36 -0.62
N HIS A 24 -2.75 -1.80 -0.28
CA HIS A 24 -2.23 -3.09 -0.69
C HIS A 24 -1.20 -3.62 0.31
N ILE A 25 -1.03 -4.95 0.38
CA ILE A 25 -0.09 -5.62 1.29
C ILE A 25 0.85 -6.55 0.50
N ALA A 26 2.13 -6.58 0.84
CA ALA A 26 3.10 -7.53 0.29
C ALA A 26 4.17 -7.94 1.31
N ASN A 27 4.87 -9.04 1.05
CA ASN A 27 6.03 -9.50 1.84
C ASN A 27 7.35 -8.78 1.46
N HIS A 28 7.32 -7.91 0.44
CA HIS A 28 8.47 -7.13 -0.01
C HIS A 28 8.08 -5.67 -0.29
N HIS A 29 8.93 -4.73 0.15
CA HIS A 29 8.75 -3.31 -0.16
C HIS A 29 9.19 -3.02 -1.60
N THR A 30 8.22 -2.98 -2.50
CA THR A 30 8.44 -2.84 -3.95
C THR A 30 7.67 -1.64 -4.50
N THR A 31 8.09 -1.12 -5.65
CA THR A 31 7.34 -0.06 -6.35
C THR A 31 5.95 -0.55 -6.78
N SER A 32 5.82 -1.82 -7.17
CA SER A 32 4.51 -2.41 -7.53
C SER A 32 3.52 -2.34 -6.37
N LEU A 33 3.94 -2.62 -5.13
CA LEU A 33 3.09 -2.48 -3.94
C LEU A 33 2.46 -1.08 -3.84
N ILE A 34 3.23 -0.03 -4.15
CA ILE A 34 2.75 1.36 -4.11
C ILE A 34 1.81 1.65 -5.29
N ILE A 35 2.16 1.17 -6.49
CA ILE A 35 1.33 1.35 -7.70
C ILE A 35 -0.02 0.66 -7.52
N ASP A 36 -0.05 -0.54 -6.94
CA ASP A 36 -1.28 -1.31 -6.74
C ASP A 36 -2.21 -0.60 -5.76
N ALA A 37 -1.68 -0.09 -4.63
CA ALA A 37 -2.45 0.72 -3.68
C ALA A 37 -2.97 2.03 -4.30
N PHE A 38 -2.19 2.65 -5.19
CA PHE A 38 -2.60 3.84 -5.91
C PHE A 38 -3.70 3.55 -6.94
N GLN A 39 -3.58 2.46 -7.70
CA GLN A 39 -4.61 2.06 -8.66
C GLN A 39 -5.92 1.70 -7.96
N ASP A 40 -5.85 1.02 -6.81
CA ASP A 40 -7.01 0.73 -5.97
C ASP A 40 -7.78 2.02 -5.58
N ALA A 41 -7.06 3.08 -5.24
CA ALA A 41 -7.65 4.39 -4.92
C ALA A 41 -8.27 5.14 -6.11
N THR A 42 -8.02 4.69 -7.35
CA THR A 42 -8.51 5.35 -8.58
C THR A 42 -9.64 4.61 -9.28
N ARG A 43 -10.06 3.44 -8.75
CA ARG A 43 -11.21 2.66 -9.26
C ARG A 43 -12.52 3.22 -8.73
#